data_AF-A0A6C0BJT8-F1
#
_entry.id   AF-A0A6C0BJT8-F1
#
_cell.length_a   1.000
_cell.length_b   1.000
_cell.length_c   1.000
_cell.angle_alpha   90.00
_cell.angle_beta   90.00
_cell.angle_gamma   90.00
#
_symmetry.space_group_name_H-M   'P 1'
#
loop_
_entity.id
_entity.type
_entity.pdbx_description
1 polymer ?
#
loop_
_entity_poly.entity_id
_entity_poly.type
_entity_poly.pdbx_seq_one_letter_code
_entity_poly.pdbx_strand_id
1 'polypeptide(L)'
;MPIPPYNAQAGQDEFVVEMLHHKKDGCFLELGSNDPKQYNNTYYLEHGLGWVGIMVEYEAGWLPTYQKQRPRSFPIISDATKIDYWQALADHHFPKQIDYLQMDLDVDTRSTLTTLEKLDATVLPQYTFATITFEHDIYTGNYFETRQRSREILEHRGYVRIFSDVSVWWHDKSSPVDKLCPFEDWYVHPSLVDKQLLEKIASDPVNVPGQKYDVYVNLVKKYTHTNTN
;
A
#
# COMPACT_ATOMS: atom_id res chain seq x y z
N MET A 1 17.77 1.48 19.19
CA MET A 1 16.46 2.11 19.51
C MET A 1 15.43 0.99 19.62
N PRO A 2 14.39 1.11 20.46
CA PRO A 2 13.30 0.13 20.49
C PRO A 2 12.60 0.08 19.13
N ILE A 3 12.13 -1.11 18.73
CA ILE A 3 11.34 -1.30 17.51
C ILE A 3 10.04 -0.48 17.66
N PRO A 4 9.69 0.40 16.71
CA PRO A 4 8.44 1.16 16.78
C PRO A 4 7.22 0.23 16.63
N PRO A 5 6.03 0.64 17.10
CA PRO A 5 4.80 -0.05 16.74
C PRO A 5 4.48 0.12 15.23
N TYR A 6 3.54 -0.66 14.73
CA TYR A 6 2.86 -0.36 13.47
C TYR A 6 2.27 1.05 13.51
N ASN A 7 2.38 1.77 12.41
CA ASN A 7 2.08 3.19 12.29
C ASN A 7 1.01 3.51 11.24
N ALA A 8 0.68 2.58 10.33
CA ALA A 8 -0.34 2.79 9.31
C ALA A 8 -1.72 3.05 9.94
N GLN A 9 -2.53 3.92 9.32
CA GLN A 9 -3.86 4.27 9.84
C GLN A 9 -4.83 3.09 9.82
N ALA A 10 -4.73 2.22 8.81
CA ALA A 10 -5.61 1.09 8.57
C ALA A 10 -4.83 -0.23 8.45
N GLY A 11 -3.71 -0.35 9.17
CA GLY A 11 -2.95 -1.60 9.26
C GLY A 11 -2.31 -2.05 7.94
N GLN A 12 -2.08 -1.13 7.00
CA GLN A 12 -1.40 -1.43 5.73
C GLN A 12 0.00 -2.02 5.97
N ASP A 13 0.77 -1.44 6.89
CA ASP A 13 2.08 -1.97 7.27
C ASP A 13 1.97 -3.38 7.85
N GLU A 14 1.05 -3.61 8.78
CA GLU A 14 0.81 -4.91 9.39
C GLU A 14 0.41 -5.97 8.35
N PHE A 15 -0.46 -5.62 7.40
CA PHE A 15 -0.79 -6.47 6.25
C PHE A 15 0.47 -6.88 5.47
N VAL A 16 1.29 -5.91 5.07
CA VAL A 16 2.52 -6.18 4.29
C VAL A 16 3.47 -7.07 5.09
N VAL A 17 3.64 -6.79 6.37
CA VAL A 17 4.55 -7.53 7.25
C VAL A 17 4.12 -8.98 7.42
N GLU A 18 2.84 -9.22 7.65
CA GLU A 18 2.30 -10.57 7.83
C GLU A 18 2.32 -11.36 6.51
N MET A 19 1.89 -10.73 5.40
CA MET A 19 1.89 -11.35 4.07
C MET A 19 3.30 -11.76 3.60
N LEU A 20 4.34 -11.07 4.07
CA LEU A 20 5.73 -11.32 3.71
C LEU A 20 6.52 -11.96 4.87
N HIS A 21 5.84 -12.58 5.83
CA HIS A 21 6.45 -13.34 6.93
C HIS A 21 7.55 -12.55 7.68
N HIS A 22 7.28 -11.29 7.98
CA HIS A 22 8.21 -10.38 8.66
C HIS A 22 9.56 -10.19 7.96
N LYS A 23 9.57 -10.27 6.62
CA LYS A 23 10.77 -10.05 5.79
C LYS A 23 11.55 -8.82 6.24
N LYS A 24 12.87 -8.98 6.40
CA LYS A 24 13.81 -7.89 6.69
C LYS A 24 14.44 -7.38 5.40
N ASP A 25 14.93 -6.14 5.44
CA ASP A 25 15.70 -5.52 4.36
C ASP A 25 14.97 -5.53 2.99
N GLY A 26 13.65 -5.34 3.01
CA GLY A 26 12.82 -5.22 1.81
C GLY A 26 12.85 -3.82 1.18
N CYS A 27 12.12 -3.68 0.07
CA CYS A 27 12.04 -2.45 -0.72
C CYS A 27 10.60 -1.98 -0.90
N PHE A 28 10.35 -0.66 -0.84
CA PHE A 28 9.03 -0.10 -1.10
C PHE A 28 9.04 1.12 -2.03
N LEU A 29 7.91 1.35 -2.71
CA LEU A 29 7.57 2.60 -3.38
C LEU A 29 6.29 3.17 -2.73
N GLU A 30 6.39 4.35 -2.13
CA GLU A 30 5.30 5.03 -1.42
C GLU A 30 4.90 6.29 -2.20
N LEU A 31 3.65 6.37 -2.63
CA LEU A 31 3.09 7.47 -3.41
C LEU A 31 2.01 8.19 -2.59
N GLY A 32 2.32 9.43 -2.21
CA GLY A 32 1.53 10.23 -1.27
C GLY A 32 1.94 9.96 0.17
N SER A 33 3.22 10.17 0.47
CA SER A 33 3.83 9.76 1.74
C SER A 33 3.41 10.59 2.96
N ASN A 34 2.95 11.84 2.77
CA ASN A 34 2.45 12.77 3.80
C ASN A 34 3.40 12.89 5.02
N ASP A 35 2.90 12.90 6.27
CA ASP A 35 3.77 12.95 7.44
C ASP A 35 4.77 11.77 7.42
N PRO A 36 6.08 12.00 7.59
CA PRO A 36 7.09 10.94 7.47
C PRO A 36 6.98 9.83 8.51
N LYS A 37 6.17 9.99 9.56
CA LYS A 37 6.03 9.06 10.67
C LYS A 37 4.60 8.80 11.07
N GLN A 38 3.79 9.84 11.26
CA GLN A 38 2.44 9.72 11.78
C GLN A 38 1.52 9.17 10.68
N TYR A 39 0.79 8.09 10.99
CA TYR A 39 -0.11 7.43 10.03
C TYR A 39 0.56 6.96 8.74
N ASN A 40 1.89 6.81 8.74
CA ASN A 40 2.67 6.49 7.56
C ASN A 40 2.81 4.97 7.37
N ASN A 41 2.46 4.51 6.18
CA ASN A 41 2.36 3.09 5.83
C ASN A 41 3.72 2.37 5.72
N THR A 42 4.83 3.10 5.70
CA THR A 42 6.16 2.52 5.48
C THR A 42 7.15 2.83 6.61
N TYR A 43 6.77 3.63 7.62
CA TYR A 43 7.65 3.99 8.74
C TYR A 43 8.13 2.77 9.52
N TYR A 44 7.21 1.85 9.85
CA TYR A 44 7.58 0.60 10.53
C TYR A 44 8.49 -0.28 9.65
N LEU A 45 8.25 -0.32 8.35
CA LEU A 45 9.05 -1.12 7.41
C LEU A 45 10.51 -0.64 7.41
N GLU A 46 10.75 0.68 7.34
CA GLU A 46 12.11 1.24 7.41
C GLU A 46 12.76 1.04 8.78
N HIS A 47 12.09 1.44 9.86
CA HIS A 47 12.71 1.51 11.20
C HIS A 47 12.69 0.18 11.97
N GLY A 48 11.67 -0.65 11.75
CA GLY A 48 11.49 -1.93 12.42
C GLY A 48 12.04 -3.11 11.63
N LEU A 49 12.02 -3.04 10.30
CA LEU A 49 12.44 -4.14 9.42
C LEU A 49 13.67 -3.82 8.57
N GLY A 50 14.21 -2.59 8.61
CA GLY A 50 15.41 -2.21 7.87
C GLY A 50 15.17 -1.96 6.38
N TRP A 51 13.90 -1.83 5.95
CA TRP A 51 13.57 -1.62 4.55
C TRP A 51 14.08 -0.26 4.04
N VAL A 52 14.16 -0.15 2.72
CA VAL A 52 14.49 1.09 2.01
C VAL A 52 13.42 1.38 0.97
N GLY A 53 13.10 2.66 0.76
CA GLY A 53 12.10 2.99 -0.24
C GLY A 53 12.30 4.34 -0.90
N ILE A 54 11.52 4.56 -1.95
CA ILE A 54 11.28 5.87 -2.54
C ILE A 54 9.95 6.37 -1.99
N MET A 55 9.94 7.61 -1.50
CA MET A 55 8.77 8.27 -0.90
C MET A 55 8.44 9.50 -1.74
N VAL A 56 7.26 9.53 -2.34
CA VAL A 56 6.80 10.67 -3.14
C VAL A 56 5.84 11.52 -2.35
N GLU A 57 6.16 12.80 -2.23
CA GLU A 57 5.36 13.79 -1.51
C GLU A 57 5.25 15.07 -2.34
N TYR A 58 4.09 15.71 -2.35
CA TYR A 58 3.87 16.93 -3.12
C TYR A 58 4.40 18.17 -2.37
N GLU A 59 4.18 18.21 -1.06
CA GLU A 59 4.45 19.37 -0.21
C GLU A 59 5.92 19.43 0.23
N ALA A 60 6.66 20.40 -0.32
CA ALA A 60 8.08 20.60 -0.04
C ALA A 60 8.41 20.86 1.45
N GLY A 61 7.42 21.29 2.24
CA GLY A 61 7.56 21.50 3.68
C GLY A 61 7.95 20.25 4.46
N TRP A 62 7.65 19.05 3.93
CA TRP A 62 7.99 17.79 4.57
C TRP A 62 9.46 17.38 4.41
N LEU A 63 10.17 17.90 3.40
CA LEU A 63 11.53 17.45 3.06
C LEU A 63 12.53 17.47 4.23
N PRO A 64 12.63 18.55 5.05
CA PRO A 64 13.54 18.55 6.19
C PRO A 64 13.19 17.45 7.22
N THR A 65 11.90 17.14 7.35
CA THR A 65 11.42 16.11 8.27
C THR A 65 11.73 14.71 7.74
N TYR A 66 11.57 14.45 6.44
CA TYR A 66 12.02 13.20 5.82
C TYR A 66 13.51 12.99 6.01
N GLN A 67 14.35 13.97 5.68
CA GLN A 67 15.82 13.85 5.81
C GLN A 67 16.25 13.51 7.24
N LYS A 68 15.50 13.99 8.25
CA LYS A 68 15.75 13.71 9.65
C LYS A 68 15.18 12.36 10.12
N GLN A 69 13.96 12.02 9.70
CA GLN A 69 13.20 10.91 10.26
C GLN A 69 13.26 9.64 9.42
N ARG A 70 13.59 9.74 8.13
CA ARG A 70 13.61 8.64 7.15
C ARG A 70 14.96 8.55 6.43
N PRO A 71 16.10 8.46 7.16
CA PRO A 71 17.43 8.62 6.59
C PRO A 71 17.86 7.47 5.68
N ARG A 72 17.13 6.35 5.65
CA ARG A 72 17.45 5.22 4.75
C ARG A 72 16.75 5.33 3.41
N SER A 73 15.69 6.12 3.32
CA SER A 73 14.81 6.20 2.15
C SER A 73 14.99 7.51 1.38
N PHE A 74 14.50 7.55 0.15
CA PHE A 74 14.72 8.62 -0.81
C PHE A 74 13.44 9.44 -1.01
N PRO A 75 13.29 10.61 -0.35
CA PRO A 75 12.16 11.49 -0.60
C PRO A 75 12.29 12.18 -1.96
N ILE A 76 11.24 12.13 -2.77
CA ILE A 76 11.08 12.89 -4.01
C ILE A 76 9.93 13.88 -3.79
N ILE A 77 10.26 15.17 -3.72
CA ILE A 77 9.26 16.23 -3.62
C ILE A 77 8.81 16.61 -5.03
N SER A 78 7.66 16.11 -5.46
CA SER A 78 7.11 16.39 -6.79
C SER A 78 5.65 15.99 -6.93
N ASP A 79 5.04 16.46 -8.01
CA ASP A 79 3.78 15.92 -8.51
C ASP A 79 3.99 14.47 -8.98
N ALA A 80 3.34 13.52 -8.30
CA ALA A 80 3.42 12.09 -8.59
C ALA A 80 3.13 11.77 -10.07
N THR A 81 2.22 12.51 -10.71
CA THR A 81 1.87 12.28 -12.12
C THR A 81 3.03 12.61 -13.07
N LYS A 82 4.00 13.42 -12.63
CA LYS A 82 5.11 13.92 -13.45
C LYS A 82 6.39 13.08 -13.34
N ILE A 83 6.55 12.26 -12.31
CA ILE A 83 7.80 11.51 -12.02
C ILE A 83 8.04 10.37 -13.02
N ASP A 84 9.26 10.26 -13.55
CA ASP A 84 9.70 9.06 -14.25
C ASP A 84 10.08 7.97 -13.25
N TYR A 85 9.12 7.12 -12.90
CA TYR A 85 9.30 6.07 -11.90
C TYR A 85 10.26 4.97 -12.34
N TRP A 86 10.35 4.69 -13.65
CA TRP A 86 11.31 3.71 -14.15
C TRP A 86 12.73 4.22 -13.93
N GLN A 87 13.00 5.49 -14.27
CA GLN A 87 14.29 6.11 -14.03
C GLN A 87 14.60 6.22 -12.54
N ALA A 88 13.64 6.65 -11.71
CA ALA A 88 13.84 6.76 -10.26
C ALA A 88 14.22 5.40 -9.63
N LEU A 89 13.50 4.33 -9.97
CA LEU A 89 13.85 2.97 -9.49
C LEU A 89 15.21 2.52 -10.01
N ALA A 90 15.57 2.84 -11.25
CA ALA A 90 16.87 2.50 -11.83
C ALA A 90 18.04 3.24 -11.17
N ASP A 91 17.92 4.55 -10.95
CA ASP A 91 18.96 5.40 -10.34
C ASP A 91 19.28 4.96 -8.90
N HIS A 92 18.25 4.54 -8.16
CA HIS A 92 18.39 4.01 -6.82
C HIS A 92 18.69 2.49 -6.77
N HIS A 93 18.90 1.86 -7.92
CA HIS A 93 19.27 0.45 -8.06
C HIS A 93 18.26 -0.52 -7.40
N PHE A 94 16.96 -0.20 -7.45
CA PHE A 94 15.92 -1.05 -6.89
C PHE A 94 15.83 -2.38 -7.65
N PRO A 95 15.58 -3.50 -6.94
CA PRO A 95 15.38 -4.80 -7.58
C PRO A 95 14.14 -4.78 -8.46
N LYS A 96 14.10 -5.64 -9.49
CA LYS A 96 12.91 -5.81 -10.35
C LYS A 96 11.72 -6.41 -9.59
N GLN A 97 11.98 -7.13 -8.50
CA GLN A 97 10.95 -7.57 -7.56
C GLN A 97 11.01 -6.68 -6.33
N ILE A 98 9.98 -5.87 -6.13
CA ILE A 98 9.86 -4.93 -5.01
C ILE A 98 8.82 -5.49 -4.05
N ASP A 99 8.97 -5.24 -2.75
CA ASP A 99 8.08 -5.85 -1.77
C ASP A 99 6.73 -5.16 -1.69
N TYR A 100 6.71 -3.83 -1.72
CA TYR A 100 5.48 -3.07 -1.48
C TYR A 100 5.34 -1.85 -2.39
N LEU A 101 4.17 -1.70 -2.99
CA LEU A 101 3.70 -0.45 -3.59
C LEU A 101 2.51 0.08 -2.78
N GLN A 102 2.65 1.30 -2.28
CA GLN A 102 1.55 2.04 -1.67
C GLN A 102 1.10 3.15 -2.62
N MET A 103 -0.21 3.31 -2.78
CA MET A 103 -0.81 4.40 -3.56
C MET A 103 -1.98 5.03 -2.79
N ASP A 104 -1.77 6.25 -2.31
CA ASP A 104 -2.72 7.09 -1.59
C ASP A 104 -2.51 8.51 -2.09
N LEU A 105 -3.31 8.91 -3.07
CA LEU A 105 -3.25 10.23 -3.71
C LEU A 105 -4.69 10.74 -3.84
N ASP A 106 -4.85 12.04 -4.09
CA ASP A 106 -6.16 12.65 -4.25
C ASP A 106 -6.92 12.09 -5.46
N VAL A 107 -7.95 11.28 -5.22
CA VAL A 107 -8.72 10.60 -6.28
C VAL A 107 -9.56 11.56 -7.13
N ASP A 108 -10.03 12.67 -6.54
CA ASP A 108 -10.93 13.65 -7.18
C ASP A 108 -10.20 14.55 -8.20
N THR A 109 -8.86 14.64 -8.08
CA THR A 109 -7.99 15.30 -9.07
C THR A 109 -7.54 14.37 -10.21
N ARG A 110 -7.93 13.09 -10.18
CA ARG A 110 -7.47 12.01 -11.07
C ARG A 110 -5.99 11.63 -10.87
N SER A 111 -5.31 12.19 -9.87
CA SER A 111 -3.87 11.95 -9.67
C SER A 111 -3.55 10.48 -9.43
N THR A 112 -4.36 9.78 -8.63
CA THR A 112 -4.22 8.35 -8.30
C THR A 112 -4.30 7.47 -9.54
N LEU A 113 -5.36 7.64 -10.34
CA LEU A 113 -5.57 6.85 -11.56
C LEU A 113 -4.52 7.18 -12.63
N THR A 114 -4.20 8.46 -12.84
CA THR A 114 -3.18 8.89 -13.81
C THR A 114 -1.81 8.30 -13.47
N THR A 115 -1.47 8.26 -12.18
CA THR A 115 -0.21 7.69 -11.71
C THR A 115 -0.18 6.18 -11.91
N LEU A 116 -1.29 5.46 -11.64
CA LEU A 116 -1.38 4.03 -11.91
C LEU A 116 -1.27 3.70 -13.41
N GLU A 117 -1.97 4.45 -14.27
CA GLU A 117 -1.88 4.31 -15.74
C GLU A 117 -0.44 4.50 -16.23
N LYS A 118 0.31 5.45 -15.64
CA LYS A 118 1.73 5.66 -15.93
C LYS A 118 2.60 4.50 -15.47
N LEU A 119 2.40 4.02 -14.24
CA LEU A 119 3.11 2.84 -13.73
C LEU A 119 2.83 1.61 -14.61
N ASP A 120 1.59 1.42 -15.04
CA ASP A 120 1.19 0.33 -15.95
C ASP A 120 1.95 0.39 -17.28
N ALA A 121 2.06 1.58 -17.88
CA ALA A 121 2.75 1.76 -19.13
C ALA A 121 4.28 1.61 -19.03
N THR A 122 4.88 1.99 -17.89
CA THR A 122 6.34 2.21 -17.80
C THR A 122 7.07 1.30 -16.81
N VAL A 123 6.46 0.97 -15.68
CA VAL A 123 7.08 0.25 -14.56
C VAL A 123 6.65 -1.21 -14.53
N LEU A 124 5.34 -1.48 -14.51
CA LEU A 124 4.77 -2.83 -14.39
C LEU A 124 5.12 -3.82 -15.53
N PRO A 125 5.60 -3.40 -16.73
CA PRO A 125 6.14 -4.35 -17.71
C PRO A 125 7.49 -4.97 -17.29
N GLN A 126 8.23 -4.34 -16.38
CA GLN A 126 9.60 -4.74 -16.01
C GLN A 126 9.77 -5.00 -14.50
N TYR A 127 8.91 -4.43 -13.68
CA TYR A 127 8.92 -4.55 -12.23
C TYR A 127 7.66 -5.27 -11.75
N THR A 128 7.80 -6.04 -10.68
CA THR A 128 6.70 -6.71 -10.00
C THR A 128 6.78 -6.41 -8.51
N PHE A 129 5.68 -5.93 -7.97
CA PHE A 129 5.49 -5.72 -6.53
C PHE A 129 4.89 -6.96 -5.87
N ALA A 130 5.37 -7.36 -4.69
CA ALA A 130 4.81 -8.52 -3.97
C ALA A 130 3.44 -8.19 -3.37
N THR A 131 3.29 -7.00 -2.78
CA THR A 131 2.05 -6.47 -2.23
C THR A 131 1.74 -5.07 -2.78
N ILE A 132 0.45 -4.74 -2.88
CA ILE A 132 -0.02 -3.39 -3.23
C ILE A 132 -1.19 -3.01 -2.31
N THR A 133 -1.18 -1.79 -1.75
CA THR A 133 -2.39 -1.15 -1.22
C THR A 133 -2.73 0.05 -2.09
N PHE A 134 -3.98 0.10 -2.56
CA PHE A 134 -4.43 1.12 -3.51
C PHE A 134 -5.70 1.80 -2.98
N GLU A 135 -5.58 3.09 -2.69
CA GLU A 135 -6.69 3.94 -2.21
C GLU A 135 -7.53 4.44 -3.39
N HIS A 136 -8.81 4.09 -3.36
CA HIS A 136 -9.78 4.44 -4.40
C HIS A 136 -10.91 5.34 -3.89
N ASP A 137 -11.04 5.49 -2.56
CA ASP A 137 -12.00 6.39 -1.89
C ASP A 137 -13.43 6.36 -2.40
N ILE A 138 -13.92 5.19 -2.81
CA ILE A 138 -15.26 5.04 -3.38
C ILE A 138 -16.38 5.56 -2.46
N TYR A 139 -16.14 5.64 -1.15
CA TYR A 139 -17.07 6.22 -0.18
C TYR A 139 -17.28 7.75 -0.34
N THR A 140 -16.32 8.46 -0.94
CA THR A 140 -16.38 9.91 -1.21
C THR A 140 -16.98 10.23 -2.57
N GLY A 141 -16.98 9.26 -3.49
CA GLY A 141 -17.51 9.38 -4.84
C GLY A 141 -16.84 8.41 -5.81
N ASN A 142 -17.52 8.05 -6.90
CA ASN A 142 -16.94 7.21 -7.95
C ASN A 142 -16.15 8.04 -8.96
N TYR A 143 -15.11 8.75 -8.50
CA TYR A 143 -14.30 9.64 -9.31
C TYR A 143 -13.57 8.86 -10.41
N PHE A 144 -13.82 9.23 -11.67
CA PHE A 144 -13.18 8.66 -12.87
C PHE A 144 -13.24 7.13 -13.00
N GLU A 145 -14.18 6.48 -12.31
CA GLU A 145 -14.25 5.01 -12.22
C GLU A 145 -12.98 4.40 -11.60
N THR A 146 -12.22 5.16 -10.79
CA THR A 146 -10.88 4.80 -10.28
C THR A 146 -10.83 3.41 -9.66
N ARG A 147 -11.84 3.05 -8.86
CA ARG A 147 -11.96 1.71 -8.28
C ARG A 147 -12.07 0.62 -9.34
N GLN A 148 -12.91 0.79 -10.36
CA GLN A 148 -13.04 -0.24 -11.40
C GLN A 148 -11.79 -0.30 -12.28
N ARG A 149 -11.27 0.84 -12.70
CA ARG A 149 -10.10 0.94 -13.59
C ARG A 149 -8.83 0.37 -12.97
N SER A 150 -8.60 0.66 -11.70
CA SER A 150 -7.43 0.12 -10.97
C SER A 150 -7.48 -1.41 -10.88
N ARG A 151 -8.66 -1.97 -10.61
CA ARG A 151 -8.88 -3.42 -10.61
C ARG A 151 -8.57 -4.05 -11.96
N GLU A 152 -9.11 -3.47 -13.04
CA GLU A 152 -8.87 -3.95 -14.40
C GLU A 152 -7.36 -3.94 -14.75
N ILE A 153 -6.65 -2.86 -14.42
CA ILE A 153 -5.21 -2.72 -14.65
C ILE A 153 -4.41 -3.78 -13.86
N LEU A 154 -4.63 -3.86 -12.55
CA LEU A 154 -3.85 -4.74 -11.68
C LEU A 154 -4.14 -6.22 -11.95
N GLU A 155 -5.40 -6.59 -12.17
CA GLU A 155 -5.79 -7.95 -12.55
C GLU A 155 -5.18 -8.35 -13.90
N HIS A 156 -5.17 -7.45 -14.89
CA HIS A 156 -4.51 -7.70 -16.18
C HIS A 156 -3.00 -7.91 -16.04
N ARG A 157 -2.37 -7.30 -15.03
CA ARG A 157 -0.95 -7.51 -14.68
C ARG A 157 -0.69 -8.73 -13.80
N GLY A 158 -1.70 -9.56 -13.54
CA GLY A 158 -1.57 -10.81 -12.81
C GLY A 158 -1.64 -10.67 -11.29
N TYR A 159 -2.00 -9.48 -10.78
CA TYR A 159 -2.25 -9.30 -9.36
C TYR A 159 -3.58 -9.92 -8.95
N VAL A 160 -3.59 -10.50 -7.76
CA VAL A 160 -4.81 -11.00 -7.10
C VAL A 160 -5.24 -9.98 -6.07
N ARG A 161 -6.46 -9.45 -6.21
CA ARG A 161 -7.10 -8.64 -5.16
C ARG A 161 -7.48 -9.56 -4.00
N ILE A 162 -6.64 -9.57 -2.96
CA ILE A 162 -6.81 -10.49 -1.83
C ILE A 162 -7.86 -9.97 -0.84
N PHE A 163 -7.97 -8.66 -0.69
CA PHE A 163 -9.02 -7.99 0.07
C PHE A 163 -9.61 -6.84 -0.76
N SER A 164 -10.95 -6.80 -0.82
CA SER A 164 -11.68 -5.80 -1.60
C SER A 164 -12.44 -4.86 -0.68
N ASP A 165 -12.52 -3.59 -1.03
CA ASP A 165 -13.29 -2.59 -0.28
C ASP A 165 -12.88 -2.54 1.19
N VAL A 166 -11.57 -2.60 1.46
CA VAL A 166 -11.02 -2.41 2.80
C VAL A 166 -11.56 -1.12 3.37
N SER A 167 -12.10 -1.22 4.58
CA SER A 167 -12.92 -0.16 5.16
C SER A 167 -12.39 0.36 6.49
N VAL A 168 -12.69 1.63 6.77
CA VAL A 168 -12.44 2.30 8.05
C VAL A 168 -13.73 2.92 8.57
N TRP A 169 -13.82 3.10 9.88
CA TRP A 169 -14.90 3.92 10.45
C TRP A 169 -14.61 5.38 10.16
N TRP A 170 -15.55 6.04 9.49
CA TRP A 170 -15.48 7.46 9.21
C TRP A 170 -16.64 8.20 9.86
N HIS A 171 -16.31 9.31 10.51
CA HIS A 171 -17.29 10.23 11.08
C HIS A 171 -17.58 11.36 10.10
N ASP A 172 -18.74 11.32 9.47
CA ASP A 172 -19.24 12.45 8.71
C ASP A 172 -19.78 13.51 9.68
N LYS A 173 -19.27 14.74 9.62
CA LYS A 173 -19.72 15.86 10.48
C LYS A 173 -21.22 16.18 10.32
N SER A 174 -21.84 15.73 9.23
CA SER A 174 -23.28 15.86 8.98
C SER A 174 -24.12 14.68 9.51
N SER A 175 -23.48 13.61 9.98
CA SER A 175 -24.11 12.40 10.52
C SER A 175 -23.75 12.21 12.00
N PRO A 176 -24.72 11.88 12.88
CA PRO A 176 -24.43 11.54 14.26
C PRO A 176 -23.88 10.11 14.44
N VAL A 177 -23.77 9.33 13.35
CA VAL A 177 -23.34 7.92 13.40
C VAL A 177 -22.17 7.70 12.47
N ASP A 178 -21.14 7.02 12.98
CA ASP A 178 -20.00 6.56 12.20
C ASP A 178 -20.46 5.54 11.15
N LYS A 179 -19.89 5.66 9.95
CA LYS A 179 -20.16 4.71 8.86
C LYS A 179 -18.88 3.96 8.53
N LEU A 180 -19.04 2.67 8.25
CA LEU A 180 -17.95 1.88 7.68
C LEU A 180 -17.81 2.25 6.20
N CYS A 181 -16.69 2.87 5.86
CA CYS A 181 -16.42 3.46 4.57
C CYS A 181 -15.33 2.68 3.84
N PRO A 182 -15.65 2.05 2.68
CA PRO A 182 -14.66 1.38 1.87
C PRO A 182 -13.79 2.40 1.15
N PHE A 183 -12.47 2.25 1.25
CA PHE A 183 -11.52 3.23 0.75
C PHE A 183 -10.36 2.60 -0.03
N GLU A 184 -9.95 1.36 0.28
CA GLU A 184 -8.81 0.70 -0.39
C GLU A 184 -9.14 -0.70 -0.95
N ASP A 185 -8.36 -1.14 -1.92
CA ASP A 185 -8.21 -2.55 -2.29
C ASP A 185 -6.76 -3.01 -2.06
N TRP A 186 -6.58 -4.22 -1.54
CA TRP A 186 -5.25 -4.79 -1.27
C TRP A 186 -4.97 -5.98 -2.20
N TYR A 187 -3.77 -6.00 -2.76
CA TYR A 187 -3.36 -6.95 -3.79
C TYR A 187 -2.06 -7.64 -3.44
N VAL A 188 -1.86 -8.80 -4.05
CA VAL A 188 -0.61 -9.54 -4.04
C VAL A 188 -0.28 -10.05 -5.43
N HIS A 189 1.01 -10.21 -5.73
CA HIS A 189 1.41 -10.98 -6.89
C HIS A 189 1.65 -12.45 -6.48
N PRO A 190 0.89 -13.43 -7.02
CA PRO A 190 0.90 -14.81 -6.53
C PRO A 190 2.23 -15.55 -6.77
N SER A 191 3.15 -14.99 -7.56
CA SER A 191 4.50 -15.55 -7.72
C SER A 191 5.49 -15.10 -6.63
N LEU A 192 5.14 -14.10 -5.81
CA LEU A 192 6.03 -13.50 -4.82
C LEU A 192 5.55 -13.70 -3.37
N VAL A 193 4.39 -14.32 -3.19
CA VAL A 193 3.73 -14.53 -1.89
C VAL A 193 3.37 -16.01 -1.75
N ASP A 194 3.40 -16.54 -0.52
CA ASP A 194 3.13 -17.96 -0.24
C ASP A 194 1.73 -18.37 -0.75
N LYS A 195 1.72 -19.28 -1.72
CA LYS A 195 0.50 -19.77 -2.35
C LYS A 195 -0.46 -20.45 -1.36
N GLN A 196 0.05 -21.20 -0.39
CA GLN A 196 -0.80 -21.86 0.62
C GLN A 196 -1.45 -20.83 1.54
N LEU A 197 -0.74 -19.76 1.89
CA LEU A 197 -1.31 -18.64 2.62
C LEU A 197 -2.45 -18.00 1.83
N LEU A 198 -2.25 -17.74 0.53
CA LEU A 198 -3.27 -17.17 -0.35
C LEU A 198 -4.51 -18.07 -0.46
N GLU A 199 -4.33 -19.38 -0.64
CA GLU A 199 -5.42 -20.34 -0.70
C GLU A 199 -6.24 -20.36 0.60
N LYS A 200 -5.56 -20.33 1.76
CA LYS A 200 -6.23 -20.26 3.07
C LYS A 200 -7.05 -18.98 3.23
N ILE A 201 -6.47 -17.82 2.93
CA ILE A 201 -7.16 -16.52 3.03
C ILE A 201 -8.34 -16.44 2.07
N ALA A 202 -8.17 -16.88 0.81
CA ALA A 202 -9.22 -16.84 -0.20
C ALA A 202 -10.40 -17.78 0.14
N SER A 203 -10.14 -18.89 0.83
CA SER A 203 -11.17 -19.85 1.24
C SER A 203 -11.90 -19.48 2.54
N ASP A 204 -11.42 -18.48 3.29
CA ASP A 204 -11.98 -18.14 4.58
C ASP A 204 -13.31 -17.34 4.42
N PRO A 205 -14.40 -17.76 5.07
CA PRO A 205 -15.70 -17.09 4.93
C PRO A 205 -15.72 -15.65 5.47
N VAL A 206 -14.72 -15.25 6.26
CA VAL A 206 -14.55 -13.86 6.73
C VAL A 206 -14.03 -12.95 5.60
N ASN A 207 -13.37 -13.51 4.58
CA ASN A 207 -12.89 -12.75 3.43
C ASN A 207 -14.01 -12.41 2.45
N VAL A 208 -14.88 -11.49 2.87
CA VAL A 208 -15.88 -10.85 2.03
C VAL A 208 -15.55 -9.37 1.87
N PRO A 209 -15.95 -8.69 0.78
CA PRO A 209 -15.67 -7.27 0.60
C PRO A 209 -16.27 -6.38 1.69
N GLY A 210 -15.67 -5.23 1.94
CA GLY A 210 -16.27 -4.20 2.81
C GLY A 210 -16.00 -4.39 4.30
N GLN A 211 -15.11 -5.30 4.69
CA GLN A 211 -14.76 -5.48 6.09
C GLN A 211 -13.82 -4.38 6.56
N LYS A 212 -13.85 -4.12 7.86
CA LYS A 212 -12.88 -3.23 8.49
C LYS A 212 -11.48 -3.83 8.38
N TYR A 213 -10.47 -3.00 8.15
CA TYR A 213 -9.09 -3.44 7.92
C TYR A 213 -8.55 -4.47 8.93
N ASP A 214 -8.90 -4.34 10.21
CA ASP A 214 -8.40 -5.22 11.26
C ASP A 214 -8.97 -6.64 11.15
N VAL A 215 -10.14 -6.81 10.54
CA VAL A 215 -10.68 -8.13 10.19
C VAL A 215 -9.75 -8.84 9.22
N TYR A 216 -9.29 -8.14 8.17
CA TYR A 216 -8.37 -8.70 7.19
C TYR A 216 -6.98 -8.96 7.75
N VAL A 217 -6.43 -8.01 8.51
CA VAL A 217 -5.12 -8.18 9.15
C VAL A 217 -5.12 -9.37 10.13
N ASN A 218 -6.14 -9.51 10.96
CA ASN A 218 -6.29 -10.65 11.86
C ASN A 218 -6.47 -11.98 11.09
N LEU A 219 -7.11 -11.94 9.92
CA LEU A 219 -7.24 -13.10 9.05
C LEU A 219 -5.89 -13.55 8.49
N VAL A 220 -5.02 -12.63 8.08
CA VAL A 220 -3.65 -12.98 7.66
C VAL A 220 -2.89 -13.62 8.83
N LYS A 221 -2.92 -12.96 10.00
CA LYS A 221 -2.27 -13.44 11.24
C LYS A 221 -2.70 -14.84 11.65
N LYS A 222 -3.99 -15.14 11.53
CA LYS A 222 -4.55 -16.47 11.80
C LYS A 222 -3.81 -17.55 11.00
N TYR A 223 -3.36 -17.26 9.78
CA TYR A 223 -2.72 -18.25 8.91
C TYR A 223 -1.19 -18.15 8.85
N THR A 224 -0.60 -17.04 9.29
CA THR A 224 0.87 -16.90 9.43
C THR A 224 1.37 -17.43 10.78
N HIS A 225 0.58 -17.31 11.85
CA HIS A 225 0.98 -17.71 13.21
C HIS A 225 0.53 -19.12 13.62
N THR A 226 -0.29 -19.80 12.83
CA THR A 226 -0.72 -21.19 13.13
C THR A 226 0.28 -22.27 12.72
N ASN A 227 1.38 -21.90 12.06
CA ASN A 227 2.44 -22.83 11.63
C ASN A 227 3.62 -22.93 12.61
N THR A 228 3.50 -22.42 13.85
CA THR A 228 4.57 -22.50 14.89
C THR A 228 4.35 -23.61 15.92
N ASN A 229 3.80 -24.76 15.52
CA ASN A 229 3.71 -25.97 16.36
C ASN A 229 4.45 -27.14 15.74
#